data_AF-A0A949FM45-F1
#
_entry.id   AF-A0A949FM45-F1
#
_cell.length_a   1.000
_cell.length_b   1.000
_cell.length_c   1.000
_cell.angle_alpha   90.00
_cell.angle_beta   90.00
_cell.angle_gamma   90.00
#
_symmetry.space_group_name_H-M   'P 1'
#
loop_
_entity.id
_entity.type
_entity.pdbx_description
1 polymer ?
#
loop_
_entity_poly.entity_id
_entity_poly.type
_entity_poly.pdbx_seq_one_letter_code
_entity_poly.pdbx_strand_id
1 'polypeptide(L)'
;MTKSLATNKEDALRDLDASLSRMKTDYVDLWQMHALQTPADVEERIKNGVLDAFLEAQDKGKVRHIGFTGQQSYKAHLKMLEEIQKRGVRWLLRRCQSTLPTRTMRAL
;
A
#
# COMPACT_ATOMS: atom_id res chain seq x y z
N MET A 1 -12.33 1.38 8.69
CA MET A 1 -10.99 1.69 8.12
C MET A 1 -10.06 2.17 9.22
N THR A 2 -8.74 1.93 9.10
CA THR A 2 -7.74 2.46 10.05
C THR A 2 -6.47 2.91 9.32
N LYS A 3 -5.53 3.55 10.03
CA LYS A 3 -4.25 4.01 9.49
C LYS A 3 -3.11 3.73 10.47
N SER A 4 -1.89 3.53 9.98
CA SER A 4 -0.68 3.37 10.82
C SER A 4 0.36 4.44 10.48
N LEU A 5 0.98 5.01 11.52
CA LEU A 5 2.09 5.96 11.40
C LEU A 5 3.46 5.27 11.45
N ALA A 6 3.50 3.94 11.60
CA ALA A 6 4.72 3.18 11.77
C ALA A 6 5.71 3.37 10.61
N THR A 7 6.99 3.29 10.95
CA THR A 7 8.13 3.38 10.02
C THR A 7 8.89 2.07 9.86
N ASN A 8 8.45 1.00 10.54
CA ASN A 8 8.96 -0.37 10.40
C ASN A 8 7.81 -1.39 10.43
N LYS A 9 8.13 -2.62 10.02
CA LYS A 9 7.18 -3.72 9.88
C LYS A 9 6.49 -4.10 11.20
N GLU A 10 7.27 -4.25 12.26
CA GLU A 10 6.81 -4.77 13.56
C GLU A 10 5.80 -3.82 14.20
N ASP A 11 6.09 -2.53 14.17
CA ASP A 11 5.19 -1.50 14.70
C ASP A 11 3.91 -1.37 13.86
N ALA A 12 4.00 -1.53 12.54
CA ALA A 12 2.82 -1.51 11.68
C ALA A 12 1.86 -2.67 12.01
N LEU A 13 2.38 -3.89 12.21
CA LEU A 13 1.56 -5.04 12.61
C LEU A 13 0.97 -4.85 14.02
N ARG A 14 1.75 -4.29 14.95
CA ARG A 14 1.26 -3.96 16.31
C ARG A 14 0.12 -2.94 16.26
N ASP A 15 0.24 -1.90 15.44
CA ASP A 15 -0.80 -0.89 15.22
C ASP A 15 -2.10 -1.51 14.67
N LEU A 16 -1.97 -2.46 13.72
CA LEU A 16 -3.11 -3.16 13.15
C LEU A 16 -3.81 -4.00 14.22
N ASP A 17 -3.09 -4.84 14.96
CA ASP A 17 -3.66 -5.70 15.99
C ASP A 17 -4.33 -4.87 17.10
N ALA A 18 -3.71 -3.77 17.51
CA ALA A 18 -4.30 -2.84 18.47
C ALA A 18 -5.58 -2.18 17.92
N SER A 19 -5.61 -1.83 16.63
CA SER A 19 -6.80 -1.27 15.98
C SER A 19 -7.95 -2.28 15.93
N LEU A 20 -7.67 -3.51 15.50
CA LEU A 20 -8.63 -4.61 15.43
C LEU A 20 -9.24 -4.92 16.81
N SER A 21 -8.39 -5.01 17.84
CA SER A 21 -8.81 -5.22 19.22
C SER A 21 -9.76 -4.12 19.73
N ARG A 22 -9.41 -2.83 19.52
CA ARG A 22 -10.26 -1.70 19.93
C ARG A 22 -11.61 -1.68 19.20
N MET A 23 -11.61 -2.04 17.92
CA MET A 23 -12.81 -2.05 17.10
C MET A 23 -13.64 -3.33 17.27
N LYS A 24 -13.12 -4.34 17.97
CA LYS A 24 -13.76 -5.65 18.17
C LYS A 24 -14.14 -6.33 16.84
N THR A 25 -13.19 -6.32 15.90
CA THR A 25 -13.33 -6.94 14.58
C THR A 25 -12.04 -7.66 14.22
N ASP A 26 -12.15 -8.71 13.43
CA ASP A 26 -11.00 -9.48 12.95
C ASP A 26 -10.39 -8.90 11.66
N TYR A 27 -11.11 -7.99 11.00
CA TYR A 27 -10.64 -7.36 9.77
C TYR A 27 -11.06 -5.88 9.62
N VAL A 28 -10.39 -5.18 8.70
CA VAL A 28 -10.80 -3.87 8.18
C VAL A 28 -10.88 -3.87 6.66
N ASP A 29 -11.83 -3.13 6.10
CA ASP A 29 -11.93 -2.99 4.65
C ASP A 29 -10.77 -2.22 4.04
N LEU A 30 -10.28 -1.17 4.72
CA LEU A 30 -9.19 -0.33 4.24
C LEU A 30 -8.21 0.00 5.38
N TRP A 31 -6.92 -0.31 5.15
CA TRP A 31 -5.81 0.07 6.01
C TRP A 31 -4.81 0.93 5.25
N GLN A 32 -4.37 2.06 5.80
CA GLN A 32 -3.55 3.03 5.07
C GLN A 32 -2.23 3.37 5.78
N MET A 33 -1.13 3.42 5.03
CA MET A 33 0.13 4.05 5.47
C MET A 33 -0.11 5.55 5.65
N HIS A 34 0.06 6.03 6.87
CA HIS A 34 -0.31 7.39 7.22
C HIS A 34 0.86 8.36 7.06
N ALA A 35 0.51 9.55 6.56
CA ALA A 35 1.36 10.73 6.53
C ALA A 35 2.70 10.49 5.83
N LEU A 36 2.68 10.02 4.58
CA LEU A 36 3.86 10.05 3.72
C LEU A 36 4.30 11.50 3.50
N GLN A 37 5.54 11.81 3.87
CA GLN A 37 6.06 13.17 3.92
C GLN A 37 6.92 13.51 2.69
N THR A 38 7.91 12.66 2.40
CA THR A 38 8.91 12.88 1.35
C THR A 38 9.20 11.57 0.59
N PRO A 39 9.83 11.62 -0.59
CA PRO A 39 10.31 10.41 -1.27
C PRO A 39 11.25 9.57 -0.40
N ALA A 40 12.10 10.20 0.41
CA ALA A 40 13.02 9.50 1.32
C ALA A 40 12.28 8.76 2.43
N ASP A 41 11.24 9.36 3.02
CA ASP A 41 10.35 8.69 3.98
C ASP A 41 9.69 7.44 3.37
N VAL A 42 9.24 7.53 2.12
CA VAL A 42 8.72 6.36 1.39
C VAL A 42 9.79 5.28 1.24
N GLU A 43 10.98 5.64 0.75
CA GLU A 43 12.08 4.68 0.57
C GLU A 43 12.47 3.99 1.88
N GLU A 44 12.55 4.75 2.97
CA GLU A 44 12.87 4.22 4.30
C GLU A 44 11.80 3.23 4.78
N ARG A 45 10.51 3.58 4.68
CA ARG A 45 9.42 2.67 5.07
C ARG A 45 9.40 1.40 4.21
N ILE A 46 9.70 1.52 2.92
CA ILE A 46 9.80 0.38 2.00
C ILE A 46 10.98 -0.52 2.38
N LYS A 47 12.14 0.06 2.71
CA LYS A 47 13.33 -0.66 3.18
C LYS A 47 13.09 -1.35 4.53
N ASN A 48 12.35 -0.71 5.43
CA ASN A 48 12.03 -1.23 6.75
C ASN A 48 10.84 -2.20 6.76
N GLY A 49 10.34 -2.60 5.58
CA GLY A 49 9.31 -3.63 5.45
C GLY A 49 7.89 -3.20 5.84
N VAL A 50 7.59 -1.88 5.89
CA VAL A 50 6.24 -1.40 6.20
C VAL A 50 5.24 -1.88 5.14
N LEU A 51 5.57 -1.76 3.85
CA LEU A 51 4.69 -2.27 2.79
C LEU A 51 4.51 -3.80 2.90
N ASP A 52 5.54 -4.51 3.35
CA ASP A 52 5.47 -5.97 3.53
C ASP A 52 4.51 -6.35 4.66
N ALA A 53 4.43 -5.57 5.75
CA ALA A 53 3.38 -5.74 6.78
C ALA A 53 1.97 -5.57 6.19
N PHE A 54 1.77 -4.58 5.32
CA PHE A 54 0.48 -4.33 4.69
C PHE A 54 0.06 -5.46 3.75
N LEU A 55 1.00 -6.00 2.97
CA LEU A 55 0.77 -7.16 2.12
C LEU A 55 0.49 -8.41 2.94
N GLU A 56 1.28 -8.67 3.98
CA GLU A 56 1.08 -9.81 4.88
C GLU A 56 -0.29 -9.77 5.58
N ALA A 57 -0.71 -8.59 6.02
CA ALA A 57 -2.03 -8.40 6.62
C ALA A 57 -3.18 -8.63 5.62
N GLN A 58 -2.97 -8.28 4.35
CA GLN A 58 -3.92 -8.55 3.27
C GLN A 58 -3.99 -10.05 2.96
N ASP A 59 -2.85 -10.73 2.84
CA ASP A 59 -2.77 -12.18 2.60
C ASP A 59 -3.40 -12.98 3.75
N LYS A 60 -3.25 -12.51 4.99
CA LYS A 60 -3.88 -13.11 6.18
C LYS A 60 -5.37 -12.79 6.32
N GLY A 61 -5.96 -11.99 5.42
CA GLY A 61 -7.37 -11.62 5.46
C GLY A 61 -7.76 -10.60 6.55
N LYS A 62 -6.79 -10.06 7.29
CA LYS A 62 -7.02 -8.99 8.28
C LYS A 62 -7.36 -7.65 7.62
N VAL A 63 -7.00 -7.48 6.35
CA VAL A 63 -7.21 -6.24 5.58
C VAL A 63 -7.68 -6.58 4.18
N ARG A 64 -8.78 -5.98 3.70
CA ARG A 64 -9.25 -6.20 2.32
C ARG A 64 -8.53 -5.33 1.30
N HIS A 65 -8.32 -4.06 1.63
CA HIS A 65 -7.66 -3.08 0.78
C HIS A 65 -6.58 -2.33 1.56
N ILE A 66 -5.47 -2.07 0.90
CA ILE A 66 -4.38 -1.25 1.43
C ILE A 66 -4.38 0.12 0.77
N GLY A 67 -3.82 1.11 1.45
CA GLY A 67 -3.92 2.54 1.16
C GLY A 67 -2.64 3.30 1.52
N PHE A 68 -2.50 4.53 1.04
CA PHE A 68 -1.55 5.49 1.60
C PHE A 68 -2.15 6.89 1.58
N THR A 69 -1.68 7.72 2.50
CA THR A 69 -2.08 9.13 2.63
C THR A 69 -0.84 9.98 2.86
N GLY A 70 -0.89 11.26 2.48
CA GLY A 70 0.21 12.21 2.70
C GLY A 70 -0.24 13.60 2.25
N GLN A 71 0.26 14.64 2.91
CA GLN A 71 -0.13 16.03 2.62
C GLN A 71 1.07 16.93 2.26
N GLN A 72 2.28 16.56 2.67
CA GLN A 72 3.43 17.46 2.57
C GLN A 72 3.99 17.56 1.14
N SER A 73 4.00 16.47 0.39
CA SER A 73 4.56 16.47 -0.96
C SER A 73 3.90 15.44 -1.86
N TYR A 74 3.40 15.88 -3.03
CA TYR A 74 2.91 14.97 -4.06
C TYR A 74 4.02 14.02 -4.58
N LYS A 75 5.30 14.42 -4.46
CA LYS A 75 6.44 13.59 -4.85
C LYS A 75 6.52 12.31 -4.02
N ALA A 76 6.10 12.35 -2.75
CA ALA A 76 6.00 11.16 -1.92
C ALA A 76 4.97 10.17 -2.50
N HIS A 77 3.82 10.67 -2.97
CA HIS A 77 2.82 9.81 -3.62
C HIS A 77 3.33 9.21 -4.92
N LEU A 78 4.01 9.99 -5.78
CA LEU A 78 4.62 9.48 -7.01
C LEU A 78 5.63 8.38 -6.69
N LYS A 79 6.50 8.59 -5.70
CA LYS A 79 7.46 7.59 -5.28
C LYS A 79 6.78 6.31 -4.80
N MET A 80 5.72 6.41 -4.00
CA MET A 80 4.97 5.25 -3.54
C MET A 80 4.33 4.47 -4.70
N LEU A 81 3.78 5.18 -5.69
CA LEU A 81 3.21 4.55 -6.89
C LEU A 81 4.29 3.82 -7.71
N GLU A 82 5.49 4.38 -7.84
CA GLU A 82 6.63 3.71 -8.49
C GLU A 82 7.02 2.42 -7.76
N GLU A 83 7.15 2.44 -6.43
CA GLU A 83 7.51 1.26 -5.63
C GLU A 83 6.44 0.16 -5.73
N ILE A 84 5.16 0.54 -5.75
CA ILE A 84 4.04 -0.39 -5.96
C ILE A 84 4.12 -1.03 -7.36
N GLN A 85 4.38 -0.23 -8.41
CA GLN A 85 4.50 -0.73 -9.78
C GLN A 85 5.68 -1.69 -9.93
N LYS A 86 6.85 -1.36 -9.36
CA LYS A 86 8.05 -2.21 -9.39
C LYS A 86 7.80 -3.58 -8.76
N ARG A 87 7.06 -3.62 -7.66
CA ARG A 87 6.76 -4.86 -6.92
C ARG A 87 5.59 -5.66 -7.52
N GLY A 88 4.96 -5.16 -8.59
CA GLY A 88 3.82 -5.83 -9.23
C GLY A 88 2.60 -5.98 -8.33
N VAL A 89 2.50 -5.19 -7.25
CA VAL A 89 1.40 -5.30 -6.28
C VAL A 89 0.12 -4.84 -6.94
N ARG A 90 -0.86 -5.73 -7.04
CA ARG A 90 -2.16 -5.44 -7.61
C ARG A 90 -3.04 -4.73 -6.58
N TRP A 91 -2.96 -3.40 -6.56
CA TRP A 91 -3.97 -2.59 -5.87
C TRP A 91 -5.28 -2.67 -6.65
N LEU A 92 -6.41 -2.53 -5.96
CA LEU A 92 -7.76 -2.64 -6.51
C LEU A 92 -8.13 -1.49 -7.48
N LEU A 93 -7.23 -1.10 -8.37
CA LEU A 93 -7.64 -0.75 -9.72
C LEU A 93 -8.09 -2.06 -10.34
N ARG A 94 -9.40 -2.35 -10.25
CA ARG A 94 -10.05 -3.14 -11.27
C ARG A 94 -9.76 -2.40 -12.57
N ARG A 95 -8.64 -2.73 -13.22
CA ARG A 95 -8.41 -2.38 -14.62
C ARG A 95 -9.70 -2.83 -15.27
N CYS A 96 -10.53 -1.89 -15.72
CA CYS A 96 -11.49 -2.22 -16.74
C CYS A 96 -10.62 -2.91 -17.80
N GLN A 97 -10.75 -4.23 -17.91
CA GLN A 97 -10.08 -4.99 -18.95
C GLN A 97 -10.78 -4.59 -20.25
N SER A 98 -10.62 -3.35 -20.71
CA SER A 98 -10.55 -3.12 -22.13
C SER A 98 -9.21 -3.72 -22.52
N THR A 99 -9.28 -4.92 -23.06
CA THR A 99 -8.24 -5.52 -23.87
C THR A 99 -7.83 -4.49 -24.93
N LEU A 100 -6.80 -3.68 -24.66
CA LEU A 100 -6.09 -2.97 -25.71
C LEU A 100 -5.20 -4.03 -26.37
N PRO A 101 -5.48 -4.44 -27.62
CA PRO A 101 -4.63 -5.39 -28.30
C PRO A 101 -3.25 -4.76 -28.48
N THR A 102 -2.21 -5.51 -28.12
CA THR A 102 -0.82 -5.22 -28.45
C THR A 102 -0.72 -5.10 -29.97
N ARG A 103 -0.73 -3.86 -30.48
CA ARG A 103 -0.50 -3.58 -31.89
C ARG A 103 1.00 -3.82 -32.14
N THR A 104 1.31 -5.02 -32.62
CA THR A 104 2.64 -5.31 -33.17
C THR A 104 2.83 -4.38 -34.38
N MET A 105 3.70 -3.38 -34.25
CA MET A 105 4.22 -2.65 -35.41
C MET A 105 5.02 -3.65 -36.24
N ARG A 106 4.43 -4.14 -37.34
CA ARG A 106 5.22 -4.67 -38.45
C ARG A 106 5.73 -3.45 -39.23
N ALA A 107 7.06 -3.34 -39.28
CA ALA A 107 7.75 -2.47 -40.22
C ALA A 107 7.38 -2.88 -41.66
N LEU A 108 7.04 -1.88 -42.46
CA LEU A 108 7.17 -1.89 -43.92
C LEU A 108 8.29 -0.90 -44.27
#